data_AF-A0A2U1KK99-F1
#
_entry.id   AF-A0A2U1KK99-F1
#
_cell.length_a   1.000
_cell.length_b   1.000
_cell.length_c   1.000
_cell.angle_alpha   90.00
_cell.angle_beta   90.00
_cell.angle_gamma   90.00
#
_symmetry.space_group_name_H-M   'P 1'
#
loop_
_entity.id
_entity.type
_entity.pdbx_description
1 polymer ?
#
loop_
_entity_poly.entity_id
_entity_poly.type
_entity_poly.pdbx_seq_one_letter_code
_entity_poly.pdbx_strand_id
1 'polypeptide(L)' 'MAREVSLVWINDVGLLKKLFELVSFNHVMHLAAQAGVRYAMQNPSSYIHSNIAGFVNLLEICKNANP' A
#
# COMPACT_ATOMS: atom_id res chain seq x y z
N MET A 1 -22.44 -10.12 -6.34
CA MET A 1 -21.28 -9.21 -6.50
C MET A 1 -20.07 -9.96 -5.98
N ALA A 2 -19.23 -10.49 -6.87
CA ALA A 2 -18.00 -11.18 -6.44
C ALA A 2 -17.06 -10.14 -5.82
N ARG A 3 -16.54 -10.42 -4.63
CA ARG A 3 -15.49 -9.61 -4.03
C ARG A 3 -14.17 -10.05 -4.65
N GLU A 4 -13.53 -9.18 -5.42
CA GLU A 4 -12.18 -9.42 -5.91
C GLU A 4 -11.19 -9.15 -4.76
N VAL A 5 -10.31 -10.11 -4.49
CA VAL A 5 -9.30 -10.02 -3.43
C VAL A 5 -7.94 -10.31 -4.03
N SER A 6 -7.04 -9.34 -3.94
CA SER A 6 -5.66 -9.44 -4.43
C SER A 6 -4.69 -9.33 -3.26
N LEU A 7 -3.75 -10.28 -3.16
CA LEU A 7 -2.68 -10.24 -2.17
C LEU A 7 -1.50 -9.44 -2.74
N VAL A 8 -1.25 -8.26 -2.20
CA VAL A 8 -0.16 -7.37 -2.63
C VAL A 8 0.54 -6.81 -1.40
N TRP A 9 1.87 -6.81 -1.43
CA TRP A 9 2.68 -6.09 -0.45
C TRP A 9 2.75 -4.61 -0.85
N ILE A 10 2.42 -3.69 0.07
CA ILE A 10 2.37 -2.26 -0.25
C ILE A 10 3.72 -1.67 -0.69
N ASN A 11 4.82 -2.32 -0.32
CA ASN A 11 6.18 -1.94 -0.72
C ASN A 11 6.62 -2.53 -2.06
N ASP A 12 5.84 -3.43 -2.65
CA ASP A 12 6.07 -3.90 -4.01
C ASP A 12 5.38 -2.96 -5.01
N VAL A 13 6.11 -1.92 -5.40
CA VAL A 13 5.65 -0.91 -6.36
C VAL A 13 5.30 -1.55 -7.72
N GLY A 14 5.99 -2.61 -8.11
CA GLY A 14 5.74 -3.29 -9.39
C GLY A 14 4.38 -3.99 -9.41
N LEU A 15 4.06 -4.73 -8.35
CA LEU A 15 2.74 -5.34 -8.20
C LEU A 15 1.63 -4.32 -7.99
N LEU A 16 1.89 -3.26 -7.23
CA LEU A 16 0.91 -2.20 -7.00
C LEU A 16 0.55 -1.47 -8.30
N LYS A 17 1.54 -1.16 -9.15
CA LYS A 17 1.30 -0.61 -10.49
C LYS A 17 0.42 -1.51 -11.35
N LYS A 18 0.79 -2.80 -11.44
CA LYS A 18 0.01 -3.79 -12.20
C LYS A 18 -1.43 -3.89 -11.72
N LEU A 19 -1.68 -3.80 -10.42
CA LEU A 19 -3.04 -3.81 -9.86
C LEU A 19 -3.87 -2.63 -10.38
N PHE A 20 -3.31 -1.42 -10.39
CA PHE A 20 -3.99 -0.22 -10.89
C PHE A 20 -4.15 -0.21 -12.43
N GLU A 21 -3.30 -0.94 -13.17
CA GLU A 21 -3.48 -1.16 -14.61
C GLU A 21 -4.61 -2.15 -14.93
N LEU A 22 -4.82 -3.15 -14.07
CA LEU A 22 -5.85 -4.18 -14.24
C LEU A 22 -7.24 -3.72 -13.78
N VAL A 23 -7.29 -2.86 -12.75
CA VAL A 23 -8.53 -2.42 -12.11
C VAL A 23 -8.54 -0.91 -11.98
N SER A 24 -9.58 -0.28 -12.52
CA SER A 24 -9.83 1.16 -12.31
C SER A 24 -10.49 1.37 -10.95
N PHE A 25 -9.79 2.06 -10.05
CA PHE A 25 -10.32 2.49 -8.77
C PHE A 25 -10.97 3.87 -8.91
N ASN A 26 -12.11 4.07 -8.24
CA ASN A 26 -12.70 5.42 -8.08
C ASN A 26 -12.32 6.05 -6.73
N HIS A 27 -11.96 5.21 -5.75
CA HIS A 27 -11.60 5.60 -4.40
C HIS A 27 -10.63 4.58 -3.83
N VAL A 28 -9.67 5.04 -3.03
CA VAL A 28 -8.67 4.18 -2.38
C VAL A 28 -8.69 4.44 -0.88
N MET A 29 -8.95 3.40 -0.09
CA MET A 29 -8.86 3.44 1.37
C MET A 29 -7.64 2.63 1.83
N HIS A 30 -6.63 3.31 2.38
CA HIS A 30 -5.40 2.65 2.81
C HIS A 30 -5.46 2.27 4.29
N LEU A 31 -5.51 0.96 4.57
CA LEU A 31 -5.55 0.41 5.92
C LEU A 31 -4.32 -0.48 6.24
N ALA A 32 -3.37 -0.61 5.30
CA ALA A 32 -2.21 -1.45 5.51
C ALA A 32 -1.20 -0.73 6.41
N ALA A 33 -0.83 -1.38 7.51
CA ALA A 33 0.19 -0.89 8.43
C ALA A 33 0.79 -2.08 9.20
N GLN A 34 2.04 -1.94 9.62
CA GLN A 34 2.57 -2.72 10.72
C GLN A 34 2.00 -2.14 12.02
N ALA A 35 1.10 -2.89 12.65
CA ALA A 35 0.54 -2.54 13.94
C ALA A 35 1.54 -2.76 15.08
N GLY A 36 1.48 -1.90 16.10
CA GLY A 36 2.26 -2.03 17.32
C GLY A 36 3.54 -1.19 17.35
N VAL A 37 3.43 -0.01 17.96
CA VAL A 37 4.55 0.92 18.18
C VAL A 37 5.66 0.34 19.09
N ARG A 38 5.34 -0.68 19.90
CA ARG A 38 6.33 -1.34 20.77
C ARG A 38 7.42 -2.06 19.97
N TYR A 39 7.05 -2.74 18.90
CA TYR A 39 8.02 -3.37 18.00
C TYR A 39 8.75 -2.31 17.16
N ALA A 40 8.09 -1.19 16.84
CA ALA A 40 8.74 -0.06 16.16
C ALA A 40 9.94 0.49 16.94
N MET A 41 9.93 0.42 18.28
CA MET A 41 11.10 0.80 19.08
C MET A 41 12.26 -0.20 18.98
N GLN A 42 11.98 -1.47 18.66
CA GLN A 42 12.99 -2.52 18.48
C GLN A 42 13.56 -2.54 17.07
N ASN A 43 12.71 -2.33 16.06
CA ASN A 43 13.09 -2.27 14.65
C ASN A 43 12.37 -1.10 13.94
N PRO A 44 12.83 0.14 14.16
CA PRO A 44 12.20 1.33 13.60
C PRO A 44 12.22 1.37 12.08
N SER A 45 13.28 0.84 11.46
CA SER A 45 13.41 0.79 10.00
C SER A 45 12.27 -0.01 9.35
N SER A 46 11.89 -1.14 9.94
CA SER A 46 10.74 -1.92 9.45
C SER A 46 9.44 -1.11 9.49
N TYR A 47 9.20 -0.39 10.59
CA TYR A 47 7.97 0.40 10.75
C TYR A 47 7.90 1.57 9.78
N ILE A 48 9.01 2.27 9.55
CA ILE A 48 9.11 3.32 8.53
C ILE A 48 8.89 2.74 7.15
N HIS A 49 9.50 1.59 6.85
CA HIS A 49 9.36 0.94 5.56
C HIS A 49 7.90 0.50 5.30
N SER A 50 7.22 -0.13 6.25
CA SER A 50 5.85 -0.61 6.06
C SER A 50 4.80 0.50 6.07
N ASN A 51 4.95 1.51 6.93
CA ASN A 51 3.89 2.48 7.19
C ASN A 51 4.09 3.78 6.43
N ILE A 52 5.34 4.26 6.32
CA ILE A 52 5.63 5.56 5.68
C ILE A 52 6.00 5.36 4.22
N ALA A 53 7.02 4.55 3.92
CA ALA A 53 7.43 4.31 2.54
C ALA A 53 6.32 3.63 1.73
N GLY A 54 5.64 2.63 2.31
CA GLY A 54 4.47 1.98 1.70
C GLY A 54 3.33 2.95 1.40
N PHE A 55 3.02 3.86 2.33
CA PHE A 55 1.98 4.86 2.09
C PHE A 55 2.37 5.83 0.97
N VAL A 56 3.62 6.30 0.94
CA VAL A 56 4.13 7.16 -0.14
C VAL A 56 4.06 6.46 -1.50
N ASN A 57 4.44 5.18 -1.57
CA ASN A 57 4.32 4.39 -2.80
C ASN A 57 2.88 4.40 -3.32
N LEU A 58 1.90 4.15 -2.45
CA LEU A 58 0.50 4.18 -2.82
C LEU A 58 0.05 5.55 -3.33
N LEU A 59 0.45 6.63 -2.64
CA LEU A 59 0.11 8.00 -3.06
C LEU A 59 0.65 8.32 -4.46
N GLU A 60 1.89 7.94 -4.76
CA GLU A 60 2.46 8.15 -6.09
C GLU A 60 1.74 7.33 -7.17
N ILE A 61 1.29 6.11 -6.87
CA ILE A 61 0.46 5.34 -7.80
C ILE A 61 -0.90 5.99 -8.01
N CYS A 62 -1.59 6.40 -6.95
CA CYS A 62 -2.86 7.11 -7.06
C CYS A 62 -2.72 8.42 -7.87
N LYS A 63 -1.66 9.19 -7.65
CA LYS A 63 -1.38 10.41 -8.40
C LYS A 63 -1.27 10.14 -9.91
N ASN A 64 -0.63 9.04 -10.30
CA ASN A 64 -0.49 8.66 -11.71
C ASN A 64 -1.78 8.08 -12.30
N ALA A 65 -2.56 7.34 -11.50
CA ALA A 65 -3.80 6.71 -11.95
C ALA A 65 -5.00 7.67 -11.99
N ASN A 66 -4.94 8.77 -11.22
CA ASN A 66 -6.04 9.74 -11.03
C ASN A 66 -7.40 9.05 -10.78
N PRO A 67 -7.51 8.19 -9.75
CA PRO A 67 -8.71 7.46 -9.39
C PRO A 67 -9.82 8.38 -8.86
#